data_AF-A0A2V9NIL9-F1
#
_entry.id   AF-A0A2V9NIL9-F1
#
_cell.length_a   1.000
_cell.length_b   1.000
_cell.length_c   1.000
_cell.angle_alpha   90.00
_cell.angle_beta   90.00
_cell.angle_gamma   90.00
#
_symmetry.space_group_name_H-M   'P 1'
#
loop_
_entity.id
_entity.type
_entity.pdbx_description
1 polymer ?
#
loop_
_entity_poly.entity_id
_entity_poly.type
_entity_poly.pdbx_seq_one_letter_code
_entity_poly.pdbx_strand_id
1 'polypeptide(L)' 'MANHFSALKRARQTETRTQRNRSNNSRLRSALRDLREALTKGDKSAAEQIFCKTVSALDKAIQKGV' A
#
# COMPACT_ATOMS: atom_id res chain seq x y z
N MET A 1 14.33 -3.05 25.84
CA MET A 1 13.11 -3.37 26.60
C MET A 1 12.35 -2.07 26.85
N ALA A 2 11.03 -2.06 26.69
CA ALA A 2 10.23 -0.85 26.92
C ALA A 2 10.04 -0.66 28.43
N ASN A 3 10.99 0.02 29.08
CA ASN A 3 11.08 0.06 30.54
C ASN A 3 10.08 1.04 31.20
N HIS A 4 9.30 1.77 30.42
CA HIS A 4 8.29 2.71 30.91
C HIS A 4 6.90 2.34 30.37
N PHE A 5 5.84 2.56 31.14
CA PHE A 5 4.47 2.22 30.74
C PHE A 5 4.05 2.87 29.41
N SER A 6 4.47 4.13 29.18
CA SER A 6 4.22 4.81 27.91
C SER A 6 4.96 4.14 26.73
N ALA A 7 6.16 3.60 26.95
CA ALA A 7 6.91 2.89 25.93
C ALA A 7 6.25 1.55 25.57
N LEU A 8 5.75 0.80 26.57
CA LEU A 8 4.97 -0.43 26.34
C LEU A 8 3.68 -0.15 25.55
N LYS A 9 3.03 0.98 25.81
CA LYS A 9 1.86 1.42 25.03
C LYS A 9 2.24 1.76 23.59
N ARG A 10 3.35 2.48 23.39
CA ARG A 10 3.85 2.84 22.05
C ARG A 10 4.23 1.61 21.23
N ALA A 11 4.88 0.62 21.83
CA ALA A 11 5.22 -0.64 21.16
C ALA A 11 3.98 -1.33 20.57
N ARG A 12 2.92 -1.50 21.37
CA ARG A 12 1.63 -2.08 20.92
C ARG A 12 0.97 -1.27 19.79
N GLN A 13 1.03 0.06 19.87
CA GLN A 13 0.51 0.93 18.81
C GLN A 13 1.31 0.78 17.51
N THR A 14 2.64 0.71 17.62
CA THR A 14 3.55 0.55 16.47
C THR A 14 3.30 -0.77 15.75
N GLU A 15 3.10 -1.88 16.45
CA GLU A 15 2.78 -3.17 15.83
C GLU A 15 1.51 -3.08 14.97
N THR A 16 0.45 -2.52 15.54
CA THR A 16 -0.83 -2.36 14.84
C THR A 16 -0.70 -1.45 13.62
N ARG A 17 0.02 -0.33 13.74
CA ARG A 17 0.27 0.60 12.62
C ARG A 17 1.12 -0.06 11.53
N THR A 18 2.16 -0.79 11.92
CA THR A 18 3.06 -1.50 11.01
C THR A 18 2.31 -2.53 10.18
N GLN A 19 1.42 -3.31 10.79
CA GLN A 19 0.60 -4.29 10.07
C GLN A 19 -0.32 -3.62 9.03
N ARG A 20 -1.02 -2.53 9.41
CA ARG A 20 -1.88 -1.77 8.49
C ARG A 20 -1.10 -1.17 7.33
N ASN A 21 0.05 -0.55 7.61
CA ASN A 21 0.90 0.08 6.60
C ASN A 21 1.50 -0.96 5.65
N ARG A 22 1.91 -2.12 6.19
CA ARG A 22 2.40 -3.24 5.38
C ARG A 22 1.34 -3.72 4.39
N SER A 23 0.09 -3.89 4.83
CA SER A 23 -1.02 -4.30 3.96
C SER A 23 -1.29 -3.28 2.85
N ASN A 24 -1.35 -1.99 3.19
CA ASN A 24 -1.57 -0.91 2.22
C ASN A 24 -0.43 -0.84 1.18
N ASN A 25 0.83 -0.89 1.63
CA ASN A 25 1.99 -0.83 0.74
C ASN A 25 2.06 -2.07 -0.16
N SER A 26 1.77 -3.26 0.38
CA SER A 26 1.69 -4.49 -0.42
C SER A 26 0.62 -4.40 -1.51
N ARG A 27 -0.58 -3.87 -1.19
CA ARG A 27 -1.65 -3.70 -2.17
C ARG A 27 -1.25 -2.75 -3.30
N LEU A 28 -0.60 -1.64 -2.97
CA LEU A 28 -0.11 -0.68 -3.95
C LEU A 28 0.97 -1.28 -4.85
N ARG A 29 1.92 -2.02 -4.27
CA ARG A 29 2.97 -2.71 -5.03
C ARG A 29 2.41 -3.77 -5.98
N SER A 30 1.41 -4.54 -5.55
CA SER A 30 0.71 -5.50 -6.42
C SER A 30 0.03 -4.79 -7.59
N ALA A 31 -0.74 -3.73 -7.34
CA ALA A 31 -1.41 -2.97 -8.40
C ALA A 31 -0.41 -2.40 -9.43
N LEU A 32 0.73 -1.87 -8.96
CA LEU A 32 1.80 -1.40 -9.84
C LEU A 32 2.46 -2.53 -10.65
N ARG A 33 2.57 -3.73 -10.08
CA ARG A 33 3.08 -4.89 -10.79
C ARG A 33 2.11 -5.31 -11.90
N ASP A 34 0.82 -5.42 -11.59
CA ASP A 34 -0.22 -5.80 -12.54
C ASP A 34 -0.29 -4.80 -13.70
N LEU A 35 -0.17 -3.50 -13.41
CA LEU A 35 -0.10 -2.45 -14.42
C LEU A 35 1.11 -2.66 -15.36
N ARG A 36 2.30 -2.91 -14.80
CA ARG A 36 3.51 -3.15 -15.60
C ARG A 36 3.35 -4.40 -16.48
N GLU A 37 2.81 -5.48 -15.93
CA GLU A 37 2.57 -6.71 -16.69
C GLU A 37 1.55 -6.48 -17.83
N ALA A 38 0.46 -5.74 -17.58
CA ALA A 38 -0.51 -5.39 -18.60
C ALA A 38 0.09 -4.54 -19.72
N LEU A 39 0.94 -3.56 -19.38
CA LEU A 39 1.67 -2.75 -20.35
C LEU A 39 2.62 -3.58 -21.21
N THR A 40 3.33 -4.55 -20.61
CA THR A 40 4.22 -5.45 -21.38
C THR A 40 3.48 -6.38 -22.33
N LYS A 41 2.22 -6.74 -22.02
CA LYS A 41 1.37 -7.59 -22.86
C LYS A 41 0.75 -6.85 -24.05
N GLY A 42 0.78 -5.51 -24.06
CA GLY A 42 0.31 -4.69 -25.18
C GLY A 42 -1.21 -4.55 -25.31
N ASP A 43 -2.00 -5.01 -24.34
CA ASP A 43 -3.46 -4.85 -24.35
C ASP A 43 -3.87 -3.50 -23.75
N LYS A 44 -4.17 -2.54 -24.64
CA LYS A 44 -4.46 -1.15 -24.29
C LYS A 44 -5.73 -0.99 -23.45
N SER A 45 -6.79 -1.73 -23.77
CA SER A 45 -8.08 -1.62 -23.07
C SER A 45 -7.97 -2.12 -21.63
N ALA A 46 -7.31 -3.27 -21.44
CA ALA A 46 -7.05 -3.81 -20.10
C ALA A 46 -6.11 -2.90 -19.29
N ALA A 47 -5.08 -2.32 -19.92
CA ALA A 47 -4.15 -1.42 -19.27
C ALA A 47 -4.83 -0.14 -18.77
N GLU A 48 -5.74 0.48 -19.54
CA GLU A 48 -6.48 1.68 -19.13
C GLU A 48 -7.36 1.43 -17.89
N GLN A 49 -8.04 0.29 -17.83
CA GLN A 49 -8.86 -0.07 -16.68
C GLN A 49 -8.01 -0.29 -15.41
N ILE A 50 -6.87 -0.97 -15.55
CA ILE A 50 -5.94 -1.21 -14.44
C ILE A 50 -5.28 0.10 -14.00
N PHE A 51 -5.00 1.00 -14.94
CA PHE A 51 -4.43 2.32 -14.67
C PHE A 51 -5.35 3.15 -13.76
N CYS A 52 -6.63 3.29 -14.10
CA CYS A 52 -7.59 4.03 -13.28
C CYS A 52 -7.67 3.49 -11.83
N LYS A 53 -7.66 2.16 -11.67
CA LYS A 53 -7.65 1.52 -10.34
C LYS A 53 -6.36 1.80 -9.58
N THR A 54 -5.23 1.75 -10.27
CA THR A 54 -3.89 1.98 -9.71
C THR A 54 -3.73 3.42 -9.24
N VAL A 55 -4.19 4.41 -10.03
CA VAL A 55 -4.19 5.83 -9.65
C VAL A 55 -5.02 6.05 -8.39
N SER A 56 -6.26 5.54 -8.33
CA SER A 56 -7.09 5.66 -7.12
C SER A 56 -6.44 5.02 -5.88
N ALA A 57 -5.74 3.90 -6.05
CA ALA A 57 -5.01 3.26 -4.95
C ALA A 57 -3.81 4.09 -4.49
N LEU A 58 -3.12 4.76 -5.42
CA LEU A 58 -1.99 5.64 -5.15
C LEU A 58 -2.43 6.90 -4.38
N ASP A 59 -3.49 7.57 -4.82
CA ASP A 59 -4.03 8.75 -4.13
C ASP A 59 -4.46 8.43 -2.70
N LYS A 60 -5.09 7.26 -2.51
CA LYS A 60 -5.49 6.78 -1.18
C LYS A 60 -4.30 6.43 -0.29
N ALA A 61 -3.17 6.00 -0.86
CA ALA A 61 -1.95 5.72 -0.11
C ALA A 61 -1.30 7.02 0.36
N ILE A 62 -1.18 8.01 -0.54
CA ILE A 62 -0.68 9.36 -0.25
C ILE A 62 -1.49 10.01 0.86
N GLN A 63 -2.82 9.99 0.76
CA GLN A 63 -3.71 10.58 1.77
C GLN A 63 -3.53 9.95 3.16
N LYS A 64 -3.14 8.68 3.23
CA LYS A 64 -2.90 7.95 4.49
C LYS A 64 -1.46 8.09 4.99
N GLY A 65 -0.57 8.71 4.22
CA GLY A 65 0.85 8.83 4.54
C GLY A 65 1.57 7.47 4.58
N VAL A 66 1.15 6.53 3.73
CA VAL A 66 1.72 5.18 3.64
C VAL A 66 2.50 4.99 2.34
#